data_AF-A0AAE3EKM4-F1
#
_entry.id   AF-A0AAE3EKM4-F1
#
_cell.length_a   1.000
_cell.length_b   1.000
_cell.length_c   1.000
_cell.angle_alpha   90.00
_cell.angle_beta   90.00
_cell.angle_gamma   90.00
#
_symmetry.space_group_name_H-M   'P 1'
#
loop_
_entity.id
_entity.type
_entity.pdbx_description
1 polymer ?
#
loop_
_entity_poly.entity_id
_entity_poly.type
_entity_poly.pdbx_seq_one_letter_code
_entity_poly.pdbx_strand_id
1 'polypeptide(L)'
;MKKNPIKPNVFFMCGPAGSGKTTYAKKLEREGFLRLSFDEESFKLGITKHPLSKEMHQEIENRLIKILKENIVNGIDVVLDFSF
;
A
#
# COMPACT_ATOMS: atom_id res chain seq x y z
N MET A 1 -30.52 16.71 -2.41
CA MET A 1 -29.42 16.79 -1.41
C MET A 1 -28.16 16.24 -2.07
N LYS A 2 -27.10 17.03 -2.22
CA LYS A 2 -25.80 16.51 -2.70
C LYS A 2 -25.16 15.76 -1.52
N LYS A 3 -24.94 14.44 -1.63
CA LYS A 3 -24.10 13.72 -0.66
C LYS A 3 -22.72 14.37 -0.69
N ASN A 4 -22.20 14.77 0.47
CA ASN A 4 -20.78 15.13 0.53
C ASN A 4 -19.97 13.92 0.05
N PRO A 5 -19.04 14.10 -0.89
CA PRO A 5 -18.20 12.99 -1.31
C PRO A 5 -17.41 12.51 -0.10
N ILE A 6 -17.44 11.20 0.15
CA ILE A 6 -16.59 10.56 1.15
C ILE A 6 -15.15 10.85 0.72
N LYS A 7 -14.38 11.54 1.57
CA LYS A 7 -12.99 11.86 1.31
C LYS A 7 -12.13 10.84 2.07
N PRO A 8 -11.51 9.86 1.40
CA PRO A 8 -10.69 8.87 2.07
C PRO A 8 -9.37 9.48 2.56
N ASN A 9 -8.83 8.91 3.62
CA ASN A 9 -7.49 9.14 4.11
C ASN A 9 -6.51 8.21 3.38
N VAL A 10 -5.39 8.76 2.93
CA VAL A 10 -4.28 7.97 2.38
C VAL A 10 -3.04 8.28 3.20
N PHE A 11 -2.54 7.27 3.92
CA PHE A 11 -1.33 7.39 4.72
C PHE A 11 -0.18 6.68 4.04
N PHE A 12 0.95 7.37 3.90
CA PHE A 12 2.16 6.80 3.32
C PHE A 12 3.22 6.58 4.40
N MET A 13 3.64 5.33 4.58
CA MET A 13 4.65 4.99 5.57
C MET A 13 6.05 5.27 5.01
N CYS A 14 6.81 6.10 5.72
CA CYS A 14 8.18 6.46 5.35
C CYS A 14 9.13 6.24 6.54
N GLY A 15 10.35 5.78 6.26
CA GLY A 15 11.36 5.49 7.28
C GLY A 15 12.25 4.29 6.92
N PRO A 16 13.41 4.13 7.57
CA PRO A 16 14.35 3.04 7.26
C PRO A 16 13.81 1.66 7.67
N ALA A 17 14.47 0.59 7.22
CA ALA A 17 14.22 -0.76 7.71
C ALA A 17 14.35 -0.80 9.25
N GLY A 18 13.42 -1.48 9.92
CA GLY A 18 13.38 -1.54 11.38
C GLY A 18 12.74 -0.35 12.10
N SER A 19 12.31 0.72 11.41
CA SER A 19 11.68 1.89 12.06
C SER A 19 10.24 1.69 12.54
N GLY A 20 9.67 0.49 12.36
CA GLY A 20 8.32 0.15 12.80
C GLY A 20 7.18 0.46 11.82
N LYS A 21 7.46 0.89 10.57
CA LYS A 21 6.46 1.19 9.53
C LYS A 21 5.38 0.12 9.39
N THR A 22 5.79 -1.12 9.11
CA THR A 22 4.87 -2.26 8.94
C THR A 22 4.08 -2.57 10.21
N THR A 23 4.65 -2.30 11.39
CA THR A 23 3.93 -2.47 12.66
C THR A 23 2.77 -1.47 12.76
N TYR A 24 3.01 -0.21 12.40
CA TYR A 24 1.98 0.82 12.37
C TYR A 24 0.97 0.61 11.23
N ALA A 25 1.43 0.21 10.04
CA ALA A 25 0.55 -0.11 8.91
C ALA A 25 -0.41 -1.26 9.24
N LYS A 26 0.07 -2.33 9.90
CA LYS A 26 -0.78 -3.43 10.39
C LYS A 26 -1.71 -3.03 11.52
N LYS A 27 -1.40 -1.97 12.27
CA LYS A 27 -2.35 -1.38 13.23
C LYS A 27 -3.51 -0.73 12.48
N LEU A 28 -3.22 0.13 11.50
CA LEU A 28 -4.23 0.78 10.66
C LEU A 28 -5.09 -0.22 9.89
N GLU A 29 -4.48 -1.30 9.38
CA GLU A 29 -5.21 -2.40 8.72
C GLU A 29 -6.28 -3.01 9.64
N ARG A 30 -5.95 -3.26 10.91
CA ARG A 30 -6.90 -3.74 11.92
C ARG A 30 -7.97 -2.72 12.29
N GLU A 31 -7.69 -1.43 12.08
CA GLU A 31 -8.65 -0.32 12.28
C GLU A 31 -9.53 -0.07 11.04
N GLY A 32 -9.36 -0.87 9.98
CA GLY A 32 -10.23 -0.85 8.79
C GLY A 32 -9.61 -0.20 7.55
N PHE A 33 -8.34 0.22 7.60
CA PHE A 33 -7.64 0.70 6.41
C PHE A 33 -7.33 -0.48 5.48
N LEU A 34 -7.42 -0.27 4.17
CA LEU A 34 -6.79 -1.15 3.20
C LEU A 34 -5.28 -0.96 3.26
N ARG A 35 -4.52 -2.02 3.57
CA ARG A 35 -3.05 -1.98 3.52
C ARG A 35 -2.55 -2.45 2.16
N LEU A 36 -1.74 -1.62 1.52
CA LEU A 36 -1.03 -1.92 0.28
C LEU A 36 0.45 -2.05 0.57
N SER A 37 1.00 -3.26 0.51
CA SER A 37 2.39 -3.55 0.83
C SER A 37 3.16 -4.05 -0.38
N PHE A 38 4.30 -3.41 -0.66
CA PHE A 38 5.17 -3.82 -1.76
C PHE A 38 5.80 -5.20 -1.50
N ASP A 39 6.30 -5.41 -0.28
CA ASP A 39 6.97 -6.67 0.10
C ASP A 39 6.00 -7.86 0.10
N GLU A 40 4.73 -7.66 0.47
CA GLU A 40 3.75 -8.74 0.39
C GLU A 40 3.36 -9.06 -1.04
N GLU A 41 3.23 -8.07 -1.92
CA GLU A 41 2.96 -8.34 -3.33
C GLU A 41 4.16 -9.01 -4.01
N SER A 42 5.40 -8.61 -3.69
CA SER A 42 6.59 -9.28 -4.22
C SER A 42 6.68 -10.74 -3.72
N PHE A 43 6.40 -10.99 -2.44
CA PHE A 43 6.36 -12.33 -1.88
C PHE A 43 5.28 -13.21 -2.51
N LYS A 44 4.07 -12.67 -2.76
CA LYS A 44 2.98 -13.40 -3.46
C LYS A 44 3.36 -13.81 -4.88
N LEU A 45 4.25 -13.07 -5.53
CA LEU A 45 4.81 -13.41 -6.84
C LEU A 45 5.97 -14.41 -6.76
N GLY A 46 6.28 -14.94 -5.58
CA GLY A 46 7.36 -15.90 -5.35
C GLY A 46 8.75 -15.27 -5.36
N ILE A 47 8.85 -13.95 -5.26
CA ILE A 47 10.12 -13.23 -5.32
C ILE A 47 10.75 -13.26 -3.93
N THR A 48 11.86 -13.97 -3.81
CA THR A 48 12.61 -14.14 -2.55
C THR A 48 14.04 -13.60 -2.63
N LYS A 49 14.48 -13.17 -3.82
CA LYS A 49 15.79 -12.57 -4.06
C LYS A 49 15.65 -11.10 -4.40
N HIS A 50 16.46 -10.28 -3.75
CA HIS A 50 16.61 -8.85 -4.00
C HIS A 50 18.03 -8.55 -4.50
N PRO A 51 18.23 -7.49 -5.31
CA PRO A 51 17.23 -6.52 -5.76
C PRO A 51 16.31 -7.08 -6.85
N LEU A 52 15.09 -6.55 -6.95
CA LEU A 52 14.21 -6.81 -8.08
C LEU A 52 14.77 -6.16 -9.35
N SER A 53 14.44 -6.72 -10.51
CA SER A 53 14.63 -5.99 -11.77
C SER A 53 13.75 -4.73 -11.78
N LYS A 54 14.16 -3.73 -12.55
CA LYS A 54 13.41 -2.47 -12.68
C LYS A 54 12.00 -2.72 -13.22
N GLU A 55 11.87 -3.65 -14.17
CA GLU A 55 10.60 -4.02 -14.80
C GLU A 55 9.65 -4.64 -13.78
N MET A 56 10.14 -5.58 -12.97
CA MET A 56 9.33 -6.22 -11.91
C MET A 56 8.92 -5.22 -10.84
N HIS A 57 9.83 -4.31 -10.47
CA HIS A 57 9.51 -3.25 -9.53
C HIS A 57 8.37 -2.37 -10.06
N GLN A 58 8.47 -1.95 -11.33
CA GLN A 58 7.45 -1.11 -11.96
C GLN A 58 6.10 -1.84 -12.09
N GLU A 59 6.11 -3.15 -12.36
CA GLU A 59 4.90 -3.95 -12.46
C GLU A 59 4.14 -4.02 -11.12
N ILE A 60 4.86 -4.31 -10.03
CA ILE A 60 4.28 -4.36 -8.68
C ILE A 60 3.74 -2.98 -8.29
N GLU A 61 4.52 -1.92 -8.52
CA GLU A 61 4.10 -0.55 -8.22
C GLU A 61 2.85 -0.15 -9.01
N ASN A 62 2.81 -0.43 -10.32
CA ASN A 62 1.65 -0.13 -11.16
C ASN A 62 0.39 -0.85 -10.69
N ARG A 63 0.53 -2.11 -10.27
CA ARG A 63 -0.57 -2.89 -9.69
C ARG A 63 -1.08 -2.26 -8.40
N LEU A 64 -0.19 -1.89 -7.48
CA LEU A 64 -0.56 -1.24 -6.22
C LEU A 64 -1.22 0.13 -6.45
N ILE A 65 -0.71 0.93 -7.38
CA ILE A 65 -1.30 2.22 -7.78
C ILE A 65 -2.70 2.03 -8.37
N LYS A 66 -2.91 0.98 -9.18
CA LYS A 66 -4.24 0.65 -9.72
C LYS A 66 -5.23 0.36 -8.58
N ILE A 67 -4.85 -0.51 -7.64
CA ILE A 67 -5.68 -0.85 -6.47
C ILE A 67 -5.96 0.39 -5.62
N LEU A 68 -4.96 1.24 -5.37
CA LEU A 68 -5.14 2.51 -4.66
C LEU A 68 -6.21 3.38 -5.33
N LYS A 69 -6.09 3.62 -6.64
CA LYS A 69 -7.03 4.45 -7.40
C LYS A 69 -8.46 3.91 -7.35
N GLU A 70 -8.63 2.60 -7.50
CA GLU A 70 -9.95 1.96 -7.42
C GLU A 70 -10.58 2.13 -6.03
N ASN A 71 -9.80 2.02 -4.95
CA ASN A 71 -10.32 2.05 -3.59
C ASN A 71 -10.59 3.48 -3.09
N ILE A 72 -9.77 4.47 -3.43
CA ILE A 72 -10.02 5.86 -3.02
C ILE A 72 -11.28 6.44 -3.66
N VAL A 73 -11.60 6.06 -4.90
CA VAL A 73 -12.85 6.48 -5.58
C VAL A 73 -14.08 5.91 -4.87
N ASN A 74 -13.93 4.75 -4.22
CA ASN A 74 -14.96 4.11 -3.42
C ASN A 74 -14.98 4.59 -1.96
N GLY A 75 -14.15 5.58 -1.59
CA GLY A 75 -14.13 6.16 -0.24
C GLY A 75 -13.45 5.28 0.81
N ILE A 76 -12.59 4.36 0.40
CA ILE A 76 -11.87 3.46 1.30
C ILE A 76 -10.56 4.13 1.75
N ASP A 77 -10.33 4.16 3.06
CA ASP A 77 -9.08 4.62 3.67
C ASP A 77 -7.94 3.63 3.38
N VAL A 78 -6.77 4.14 3.00
CA VAL A 78 -5.64 3.32 2.53
C VAL A 78 -4.35 3.67 3.28
N VAL A 79 -3.59 2.64 3.67
CA VAL A 79 -2.21 2.79 4.12
C VAL A 79 -1.24 2.12 3.14
N LEU A 80 -0.29 2.91 2.64
CA LEU A 80 0.79 2.46 1.75
C LEU A 80 2.00 2.08 2.61
N ASP A 81 2.33 0.79 2.65
CA ASP A 81 3.47 0.20 3.34
C ASP A 81 4.51 -0.23 2.30
N PHE A 82 5.09 0.76 1.61
CA PHE A 82 6.10 0.53 0.59
C PHE A 82 7.48 0.55 1.24
N SER A 83 8.33 -0.39 0.85
CA SER A 83 9.70 -0.48 1.33
C SER A 83 10.60 0.36 0.42
N PHE A 84 11.12 1.46 0.95
CA PHE A 84 12.14 2.32 0.34
C PHE A 84 13.51 2.05 0.96
#